data_AF-A0A7X4ATP1-F1
#
_entry.id   AF-A0A7X4ATP1-F1
#
_cell.length_a   1.000
_cell.length_b   1.000
_cell.length_c   1.000
_cell.angle_alpha   90.00
_cell.angle_beta   90.00
_cell.angle_gamma   90.00
#
_symmetry.space_group_name_H-M   'P 1'
#
loop_
_entity.id
_entity.type
_entity.pdbx_description
1 polymer ?
#
loop_
_entity_poly.entity_id
_entity_poly.type
_entity_poly.pdbx_seq_one_letter_code
_entity_poly.pdbx_strand_id
1 'polypeptide(L)'
;MDRDDFAVDLEELFNDIDNAEVVSISFPTFDKSAVFDMRSSETEGPMLRIMPMVSSPRERIRSVRRLRPGFPRATNLTVIPWHGYVDTLVQNGIWQKLVERFSLSGPNRRETLDTCDSTLKELRHCEKTEMTAAILGDNYHTIWTSRN
;
A
#
# COMPACT_ATOMS: atom_id res chain seq x y z
N MET A 1 -7.31 10.21 -21.95
CA MET A 1 -6.72 10.60 -20.66
C MET A 1 -5.46 11.35 -21.00
N ASP A 2 -5.52 12.66 -20.88
CA ASP A 2 -4.45 13.56 -21.30
C ASP A 2 -3.35 13.63 -20.23
N ARG A 3 -2.13 13.97 -20.62
CA ARG A 3 -0.95 13.97 -19.73
C ARG A 3 -1.12 14.91 -18.53
N ASP A 4 -1.85 16.01 -18.71
CA ASP A 4 -2.12 16.99 -17.66
C ASP A 4 -3.10 16.44 -16.61
N ASP A 5 -4.08 15.64 -17.03
CA ASP A 5 -5.06 15.00 -16.15
C ASP A 5 -4.37 14.03 -15.16
N PHE A 6 -3.46 13.21 -15.68
CA PHE A 6 -2.64 12.30 -14.87
C PHE A 6 -1.70 13.02 -13.91
N ALA A 7 -1.16 14.18 -14.30
CA ALA A 7 -0.28 14.97 -13.43
C ALA A 7 -1.06 15.59 -12.26
N VAL A 8 -2.25 16.14 -12.53
CA VAL A 8 -3.14 16.69 -11.50
C VAL A 8 -3.60 15.60 -10.52
N ASP A 9 -3.96 14.41 -11.02
CA ASP A 9 -4.33 13.26 -10.19
C ASP A 9 -3.22 12.86 -9.21
N LEU A 10 -1.95 12.91 -9.64
CA LEU A 10 -0.81 12.57 -8.79
C LEU A 10 -0.53 13.65 -7.73
N GLU A 11 -0.72 14.92 -8.05
CA GLU A 11 -0.56 16.01 -7.08
C GLU A 11 -1.61 15.93 -5.96
N GLU A 12 -2.88 15.68 -6.30
CA GLU A 12 -3.94 15.46 -5.32
C GLU A 12 -3.62 14.24 -4.43
N LEU A 13 -3.19 13.14 -5.04
CA LEU A 13 -2.78 11.95 -4.31
C LEU A 13 -1.62 12.21 -3.34
N PHE A 14 -0.63 13.01 -3.74
CA PHE A 14 0.49 13.37 -2.86
C PHE A 14 0.04 14.24 -1.70
N ASN A 15 -0.89 15.17 -1.93
CA ASN A 15 -1.50 15.96 -0.87
C ASN A 15 -2.31 15.09 0.10
N ASP A 16 -3.06 14.11 -0.40
CA ASP A 16 -3.76 13.15 0.46
C ASP A 16 -2.79 12.34 1.31
N ILE A 17 -1.68 11.88 0.72
CA ILE A 17 -0.62 11.18 1.45
C ILE A 17 -0.03 12.06 2.54
N ASP A 18 0.18 13.36 2.30
CA ASP A 18 0.75 14.29 3.28
C ASP A 18 -0.14 14.53 4.50
N ASN A 19 -1.45 14.45 4.32
CA ASN A 19 -2.43 14.74 5.36
C ASN A 19 -2.94 13.48 6.09
N ALA A 20 -2.78 12.29 5.51
CA ALA A 20 -3.31 11.04 6.07
C ALA A 20 -2.66 10.65 7.41
N GLU A 21 -3.43 10.13 8.37
CA GLU A 21 -2.83 9.43 9.52
C GLU A 21 -2.44 7.99 9.14
N VAL A 22 -3.28 7.38 8.30
CA VAL A 22 -3.10 6.03 7.78
C VAL A 22 -3.24 6.05 6.27
N VAL A 23 -2.33 5.40 5.56
CA VAL A 23 -2.44 5.14 4.12
C VAL A 23 -2.51 3.63 3.90
N SER A 24 -3.51 3.18 3.15
CA SER A 24 -3.68 1.77 2.77
C SER A 24 -3.66 1.66 1.25
N ILE A 25 -2.55 1.20 0.68
CA ILE A 25 -2.49 0.85 -0.73
C ILE A 25 -2.94 -0.59 -0.88
N SER A 26 -4.04 -0.83 -1.59
CA SER A 26 -4.52 -2.18 -1.89
C SER A 26 -4.06 -2.63 -3.27
N PHE A 27 -3.60 -3.88 -3.36
CA PHE A 27 -3.13 -4.54 -4.57
C PHE A 27 -4.09 -5.70 -4.90
N PRO A 28 -5.14 -5.46 -5.71
CA PRO A 28 -6.14 -6.48 -6.03
C PRO A 28 -5.54 -7.71 -6.69
N THR A 29 -4.46 -7.55 -7.46
CA THR A 29 -3.78 -8.63 -8.16
C THR A 29 -3.43 -9.79 -7.24
N PHE A 30 -2.97 -9.53 -6.01
CA PHE A 30 -2.51 -10.56 -5.05
C PHE A 30 -3.21 -10.46 -3.68
N ASP A 31 -4.36 -9.80 -3.60
CA ASP A 31 -5.23 -9.67 -2.41
C ASP A 31 -4.50 -9.20 -1.12
N LYS A 32 -3.55 -8.26 -1.27
CA LYS A 32 -2.84 -7.64 -0.13
C LYS A 32 -2.98 -6.13 -0.12
N SER A 33 -2.59 -5.53 1.00
CA SER A 33 -2.42 -4.10 1.14
C SER A 33 -1.15 -3.76 1.89
N ALA A 34 -0.42 -2.76 1.43
CA ALA A 34 0.60 -2.09 2.22
C ALA A 34 -0.08 -1.02 3.07
N VAL A 35 0.01 -1.15 4.39
CA VAL A 35 -0.65 -0.25 5.34
C VAL A 35 0.41 0.51 6.12
N PHE A 36 0.47 1.81 5.87
CA PHE A 36 1.26 2.78 6.61
C PHE A 36 0.39 3.43 7.66
N ASP A 37 0.76 3.33 8.92
CA ASP A 37 0.23 4.12 10.02
C ASP A 37 1.33 5.07 10.49
N MET A 38 1.19 6.35 10.13
CA MET A 38 2.18 7.39 10.36
C MET A 38 2.18 7.90 11.80
N ARG A 39 1.24 7.44 12.64
CA ARG A 39 1.15 7.92 14.01
C ARG A 39 2.25 7.31 14.86
N SER A 40 2.85 8.15 15.70
CA SER A 40 3.85 7.77 16.69
C SER A 40 3.54 8.39 18.05
N SER A 41 4.12 7.80 19.09
CA SER A 41 4.08 8.26 20.48
C SER A 41 5.48 8.17 21.09
N GLU A 42 5.60 8.47 22.38
CA GLU A 42 6.85 8.30 23.13
C GLU A 42 7.34 6.84 23.18
N THR A 43 6.42 5.88 23.07
CA THR A 43 6.70 4.44 23.26
C THR A 43 6.53 3.61 21.99
N GLU A 44 5.80 4.09 20.99
CA GLU A 44 5.52 3.35 19.76
C GLU A 44 5.78 4.23 18.52
N GLY A 45 6.64 3.77 17.62
CA GLY A 45 6.91 4.42 16.34
C GLY A 45 5.80 4.19 15.29
N PRO A 46 5.94 4.76 14.09
CA PRO A 46 5.01 4.52 12.99
C PRO A 46 5.11 3.05 12.53
N MET A 47 4.04 2.53 11.91
CA MET A 47 3.93 1.11 11.53
C MET A 47 3.72 0.96 10.02
N LEU A 48 4.51 0.10 9.38
CA LEU A 48 4.29 -0.37 8.01
C LEU A 48 4.10 -1.88 8.04
N ARG A 49 2.99 -2.39 7.48
CA ARG A 49 2.73 -3.82 7.36
C ARG A 49 2.03 -4.19 6.06
N ILE A 50 2.37 -5.36 5.51
CA ILE A 50 1.53 -6.04 4.53
C ILE A 50 0.39 -6.74 5.27
N MET A 51 -0.83 -6.50 4.84
CA MET A 51 -2.05 -7.06 5.41
C MET A 51 -2.93 -7.62 4.30
N PRO A 52 -3.89 -8.53 4.58
CA PRO A 52 -4.96 -8.82 3.63
C PRO A 52 -5.70 -7.55 3.22
N MET A 53 -6.24 -7.52 2.00
CA MET A 53 -7.23 -6.50 1.64
C MET A 53 -8.46 -6.61 2.54
N VAL A 54 -9.21 -5.51 2.60
CA VAL A 54 -10.45 -5.44 3.35
C VAL A 54 -11.52 -4.86 2.45
N SER A 55 -12.77 -5.20 2.74
CA SER A 55 -13.92 -4.82 1.94
C SER A 55 -14.30 -3.34 2.06
N SER A 56 -13.80 -2.65 3.11
CA SER A 56 -14.16 -1.25 3.36
C SER A 56 -13.11 -0.47 4.16
N PRO A 57 -13.08 0.87 4.03
CA PRO A 57 -12.24 1.74 4.87
C PRO A 57 -12.51 1.57 6.37
N ARG A 58 -13.77 1.36 6.77
CA ARG A 58 -14.15 1.13 8.18
C ARG A 58 -13.52 -0.14 8.74
N GLU A 59 -13.45 -1.19 7.92
CA GLU A 59 -12.78 -2.43 8.27
C GLU A 59 -11.27 -2.22 8.39
N ARG A 60 -10.65 -1.42 7.49
CA ARG A 60 -9.23 -1.04 7.60
C ARG A 60 -8.93 -0.30 8.89
N ILE A 61 -9.73 0.71 9.27
CA ILE A 61 -9.56 1.43 10.54
C ILE A 61 -9.67 0.46 11.73
N ARG A 62 -10.60 -0.49 11.68
CA ARG A 62 -10.78 -1.49 12.74
C ARG A 62 -9.56 -2.41 12.84
N SER A 63 -9.00 -2.87 11.73
CA SER A 63 -7.83 -3.76 11.72
C SER A 63 -6.58 -3.05 12.24
N VAL A 64 -6.34 -1.80 11.83
CA VAL A 64 -5.25 -0.97 12.36
C VAL A 64 -5.42 -0.74 13.86
N ARG A 65 -6.63 -0.41 14.34
CA ARG A 65 -6.89 -0.20 15.77
C ARG A 65 -6.61 -1.44 16.62
N ARG A 66 -6.86 -2.65 16.09
CA ARG A 66 -6.53 -3.91 16.78
C ARG A 66 -5.03 -4.10 16.96
N LEU A 67 -4.24 -3.64 15.98
CA LEU A 67 -2.78 -3.71 16.01
C LEU A 67 -2.14 -2.56 16.82
N ARG A 68 -2.85 -1.44 16.96
CA ARG A 68 -2.37 -0.20 17.60
C ARG A 68 -3.31 0.25 18.73
N PRO A 69 -3.53 -0.56 19.78
CA PRO A 69 -4.47 -0.24 20.85
C PRO A 69 -4.05 0.99 21.69
N GLY A 70 -2.76 1.35 21.68
CA GLY A 70 -2.23 2.54 22.37
C GLY A 70 -2.55 3.87 21.67
N PHE A 71 -3.09 3.84 20.45
CA PHE A 71 -3.41 5.05 19.69
C PHE A 71 -4.91 5.34 19.71
N PRO A 72 -5.32 6.63 19.68
CA PRO A 72 -6.70 7.00 19.39
C PRO A 72 -7.18 6.37 18.07
N ARG A 73 -8.49 6.40 17.83
CA ARG A 73 -9.01 5.96 16.53
C ARG A 73 -8.51 6.93 15.45
N ALA A 74 -7.90 6.38 14.37
CA ALA A 74 -7.54 7.18 13.20
C ALA A 74 -8.79 7.83 12.60
N THR A 75 -8.69 9.12 12.32
CA THR A 75 -9.72 9.97 11.73
C THR A 75 -9.47 10.24 10.26
N ASN A 76 -8.20 10.19 9.81
CA ASN A 76 -7.84 10.39 8.40
C ASN A 76 -7.18 9.14 7.80
N LEU A 77 -7.93 8.44 6.93
CA LEU A 77 -7.48 7.25 6.21
C LEU A 77 -7.57 7.51 4.70
N THR A 78 -6.44 7.42 4.01
CA THR A 78 -6.37 7.40 2.55
C THR A 78 -6.28 5.97 2.06
N VAL A 79 -7.16 5.58 1.13
CA VAL A 79 -7.17 4.24 0.52
C VAL A 79 -6.85 4.39 -0.96
N ILE A 80 -5.81 3.70 -1.41
CA ILE A 80 -5.31 3.80 -2.80
C ILE A 80 -5.44 2.43 -3.46
N PRO A 81 -6.40 2.22 -4.36
CA PRO A 81 -6.48 0.99 -5.13
C PRO A 81 -5.44 1.01 -6.26
N TRP A 82 -4.41 0.16 -6.16
CA TRP A 82 -3.35 0.05 -7.15
C TRP A 82 -3.53 -1.18 -8.04
N HIS A 83 -3.90 -0.96 -9.31
CA HIS A 83 -4.16 -2.01 -10.28
C HIS A 83 -2.94 -2.36 -11.15
N GLY A 84 -1.89 -1.55 -11.07
CA GLY A 84 -0.64 -1.78 -11.79
C GLY A 84 0.34 -2.66 -11.02
N TYR A 85 1.53 -2.83 -11.59
CA TYR A 85 2.62 -3.52 -10.91
C TYR A 85 3.13 -2.72 -9.72
N VAL A 86 3.73 -3.38 -8.73
CA VAL A 86 4.40 -2.72 -7.60
C VAL A 86 5.46 -1.73 -8.12
N ASP A 87 6.18 -2.08 -9.18
CA ASP A 87 7.21 -1.20 -9.74
C ASP A 87 6.64 0.05 -10.41
N THR A 88 5.42 0.04 -10.95
CA THR A 88 4.83 1.28 -11.48
C THR A 88 4.49 2.25 -10.35
N LEU A 89 4.17 1.76 -9.14
CA LEU A 89 3.97 2.61 -7.96
C LEU A 89 5.27 3.34 -7.57
N VAL A 90 6.40 2.65 -7.70
CA VAL A 90 7.75 3.20 -7.48
C VAL A 90 8.14 4.18 -8.59
N GLN A 91 7.85 3.87 -9.85
CA GLN A 91 8.16 4.75 -10.98
C GLN A 91 7.38 6.07 -10.92
N ASN A 92 6.14 6.03 -10.42
CA ASN A 92 5.30 7.21 -10.25
C ASN A 92 5.62 8.03 -8.98
N GLY A 93 6.65 7.66 -8.21
CA GLY A 93 7.08 8.41 -7.03
C GLY A 93 6.21 8.23 -5.78
N ILE A 94 5.10 7.49 -5.87
CA ILE A 94 4.15 7.29 -4.76
C ILE A 94 4.83 6.57 -3.58
N TRP A 95 5.64 5.54 -3.87
CA TRP A 95 6.37 4.83 -2.81
C TRP A 95 7.34 5.75 -2.10
N GLN A 96 8.10 6.55 -2.85
CA GLN A 96 9.10 7.46 -2.35
C GLN A 96 8.47 8.53 -1.46
N LYS A 97 7.34 9.10 -1.87
CA LYS A 97 6.55 10.05 -1.08
C LYS A 97 6.11 9.44 0.25
N LEU A 98 5.62 8.19 0.24
CA LEU A 98 5.25 7.47 1.45
C LEU A 98 6.44 7.19 2.36
N VAL A 99 7.56 6.73 1.80
CA VAL A 99 8.79 6.44 2.55
C VAL A 99 9.35 7.70 3.19
N GLU A 100 9.42 8.79 2.44
CA GLU A 100 9.89 10.09 2.94
C GLU A 100 9.07 10.50 4.17
N ARG A 101 7.75 10.55 4.02
CA ARG A 101 6.83 10.92 5.10
C ARG A 101 6.89 9.96 6.28
N PHE A 102 6.87 8.66 6.04
CA PHE A 102 6.93 7.63 7.06
C PHE A 102 8.23 7.70 7.87
N SER A 103 9.37 7.95 7.20
CA SER A 103 10.68 8.05 7.84
C SER A 103 10.83 9.28 8.74
N LEU A 104 10.01 10.32 8.52
CA LEU A 104 9.93 11.52 9.36
C LEU A 104 8.91 11.41 10.49
N SER A 105 8.09 10.34 10.48
CA SER A 105 6.97 10.18 11.41
C SER A 105 7.36 9.56 12.76
N GLY A 106 8.63 9.21 12.98
CA GLY A 106 9.10 8.61 14.22
C GLY A 106 10.57 8.91 14.52
N PRO A 107 11.04 8.58 15.74
CA PRO A 107 12.39 8.94 16.19
C PRO A 107 13.50 8.12 15.51
N ASN A 108 13.20 6.92 15.01
CA ASN A 108 14.19 6.03 14.40
C ASN A 108 14.07 5.99 12.86
N ARG A 109 14.66 6.99 12.21
CA ARG A 109 14.67 7.10 10.74
C ARG A 109 15.33 5.89 10.06
N ARG A 110 16.34 5.28 10.68
CA ARG A 110 17.05 4.16 10.04
C ARG A 110 16.17 2.91 9.98
N GLU A 111 15.55 2.56 11.10
CA GLU A 111 14.66 1.39 11.21
C GLU A 111 13.44 1.52 10.29
N THR A 112 12.87 2.71 10.18
CA THR A 112 11.75 2.96 9.26
C THR A 112 12.15 2.76 7.80
N LEU A 113 13.33 3.23 7.38
CA LEU A 113 13.84 3.00 6.02
C LEU A 113 14.11 1.51 5.75
N ASP A 114 14.74 0.79 6.70
CA ASP A 114 14.99 -0.65 6.57
C ASP A 114 13.67 -1.45 6.49
N THR A 115 12.63 -1.01 7.23
CA THR A 115 11.27 -1.58 7.16
C THR A 115 10.61 -1.33 5.79
N CYS A 116 10.77 -0.13 5.23
CA CYS A 116 10.28 0.19 3.89
C CYS A 116 10.96 -0.68 2.82
N ASP A 117 12.29 -0.81 2.87
CA ASP A 117 13.05 -1.61 1.89
C ASP A 117 12.67 -3.09 1.94
N SER A 118 12.52 -3.66 3.14
CA SER A 118 12.09 -5.04 3.32
C SER A 118 10.64 -5.25 2.85
N THR A 119 9.72 -4.34 3.20
CA THR A 119 8.33 -4.40 2.76
C THR A 119 8.19 -4.30 1.24
N LEU A 120 8.95 -3.42 0.59
CA LEU A 120 8.90 -3.29 -0.87
C LEU A 120 9.38 -4.57 -1.57
N LYS A 121 10.43 -5.21 -1.04
CA LYS A 121 10.91 -6.51 -1.55
C LYS A 121 9.84 -7.59 -1.38
N GLU A 122 9.15 -7.61 -0.24
CA GLU A 122 8.07 -8.56 0.02
C GLU A 122 6.86 -8.33 -0.90
N LEU A 123 6.45 -7.08 -1.14
CA LEU A 123 5.38 -6.75 -2.10
C LEU A 123 5.70 -7.27 -3.52
N ARG A 124 6.93 -7.02 -3.99
CA ARG A 124 7.41 -7.54 -5.29
C ARG A 124 7.41 -9.07 -5.33
N HIS A 125 7.73 -9.71 -4.21
CA HIS A 125 7.69 -11.17 -4.11
C HIS A 125 6.25 -11.72 -4.16
N CYS A 126 5.30 -11.09 -3.47
CA CYS A 126 3.88 -11.44 -3.55
C CYS A 126 3.37 -11.33 -4.99
N GLU A 127 3.66 -10.22 -5.67
CA GLU A 127 3.29 -10.02 -7.07
C GLU A 127 3.85 -11.11 -7.99
N LYS A 128 5.16 -11.39 -7.89
CA LYS A 128 5.80 -12.43 -8.70
C LYS A 128 5.21 -13.82 -8.45
N THR A 129 4.90 -14.13 -7.20
CA THR A 129 4.32 -15.42 -6.81
C THR A 129 2.95 -15.59 -7.44
N GLU A 130 2.12 -14.56 -7.40
CA GLU A 130 0.78 -14.57 -8.00
C GLU A 130 0.84 -14.69 -9.53
N MET A 131 1.72 -13.91 -10.19
CA MET A 131 1.92 -14.03 -11.63
C MET A 131 2.37 -15.44 -12.04
N THR A 132 3.25 -16.05 -11.24
CA THR A 132 3.73 -17.41 -11.49
C THR A 132 2.60 -18.43 -11.34
N ALA A 133 1.77 -18.31 -10.30
CA ALA A 133 0.61 -19.17 -10.09
C ALA A 133 -0.41 -19.06 -11.25
N ALA A 134 -0.69 -17.84 -11.72
CA ALA A 134 -1.58 -17.59 -12.84
C ALA A 134 -1.05 -18.22 -14.16
N ILE A 135 0.27 -18.20 -14.38
CA ILE A 135 0.92 -18.83 -15.55
C ILE A 135 0.89 -20.37 -15.44
N LEU A 136 1.13 -20.92 -14.24
CA LEU A 136 1.18 -22.36 -14.01
C LEU A 136 -0.21 -23.03 -13.98
N GLY A 137 -1.28 -22.24 -13.91
CA GLY A 137 -2.64 -22.72 -14.13
C GLY A 137 -3.34 -23.31 -12.90
N ASP A 138 -2.83 -23.07 -11.69
CA ASP A 138 -3.60 -23.36 -10.48
C ASP A 138 -4.71 -22.28 -10.34
N ASN A 139 -5.84 -22.52 -11.00
CA ASN A 139 -7.15 -21.83 -10.94
C ASN A 139 -7.58 -20.88 -12.07
N TYR A 140 -6.90 -20.84 -13.22
CA TYR A 140 -7.41 -20.03 -14.36
C TYR A 140 -7.80 -20.91 -15.55
N HIS A 141 -9.12 -21.13 -15.72
CA HIS A 141 -9.68 -21.70 -16.95
C HIS A 141 -9.52 -20.70 -18.10
N THR A 142 -8.68 -21.04 -19.08
CA THR A 142 -8.49 -20.25 -20.29
C THR A 142 -9.76 -20.30 -21.14
N ILE A 143 -10.50 -19.19 -21.20
CA ILE A 143 -11.62 -19.01 -22.14
C ILE A 143 -11.03 -18.54 -23.48
N TRP A 144 -10.44 -19.46 -24.23
CA TRP A 144 -10.23 -19.25 -25.67
C TRP A 144 -10.80 -20.45 -26.43
N THR A 145 -12.11 -20.43 -26.67
CA THR A 145 -12.68 -21.17 -27.80
C THR A 145 -12.23 -20.48 -29.07
N SER A 146 -11.19 -21.01 -29.72
CA SER A 146 -10.93 -20.75 -31.13
C SER A 146 -12.16 -21.20 -31.91
N ARG A 147 -12.86 -20.25 -32.56
CA ARG A 147 -13.95 -20.57 -33.46
C ARG A 147 -13.37 -20.61 -34.88
N ASN A 148 -13.32 -21.83 -35.42
CA ASN A 148 -13.12 -22.10 -36.86
C ASN A 148 -14.33 -21.58 -37.66
#